data_AF-A0A522NHU8-F1
#
_entry.id   AF-A0A522NHU8-F1
#
_cell.length_a   1.000
_cell.length_b   1.000
_cell.length_c   1.000
_cell.angle_alpha   90.00
_cell.angle_beta   90.00
_cell.angle_gamma   90.00
#
_symmetry.space_group_name_H-M   'P 1'
#
loop_
_entity.id
_entity.type
_entity.pdbx_description
1 polymer ?
#
loop_
_entity_poly.entity_id
_entity_poly.type
_entity_poly.pdbx_seq_one_letter_code
_entity_poly.pdbx_strand_id
1 'polypeptide(L)'
;MKKHIRHHSITVVAVLAILAAGAVAFVYSGLYNIGADDHHTRPVFALLQTLRNRSIQMRSRDIKVPDLQDPQLILKGAGQYAAMCTDCHLNPGMTDSEIRPGLYPQPPNLSQVRLDPRVAFWTIKHGIKMSAMPAWGFSHDDATIWSMVAFVQKLPGMTPAAYKAIVAKAPPDEDMKMPMGMATGEAAGHSHSHGDAATPANPQATAMSGMAMPADAGHGHAASAAAEHDHANATQTSDDHADATTASEAPLLRPKSAPGAEAVALAFQAALKKGDRAAALALLAPDASISEGGQTQSRDAYANGHLGEDIAFLKNAKITPVSFGSMLMGDLAMVGSESNITATIKGKPITLRSRELLHLKNERKRWQIVSIQWQSTPMPQK
;
A
#
# COMPACT_ATOMS: atom_id res chain seq x y z
N MET A 1 -46.31 -4.68 -47.17
CA MET A 1 -45.13 -4.00 -46.58
C MET A 1 -45.45 -3.05 -45.42
N LYS A 2 -46.34 -2.05 -45.54
CA LYS A 2 -46.60 -1.04 -44.46
C LYS A 2 -47.01 -1.62 -43.09
N LYS A 3 -47.77 -2.73 -43.05
CA LYS A 3 -48.23 -3.36 -41.79
C LYS A 3 -47.08 -4.02 -41.01
N HIS A 4 -46.21 -4.77 -41.69
CA HIS A 4 -45.04 -5.41 -41.07
C HIS A 4 -44.02 -4.39 -40.55
N ILE A 5 -43.80 -3.28 -41.26
CA ILE A 5 -42.94 -2.19 -40.80
C ILE A 5 -43.51 -1.54 -39.53
N ARG A 6 -44.83 -1.27 -39.47
CA ARG A 6 -45.48 -0.74 -38.25
C ARG A 6 -45.38 -1.70 -37.07
N HIS A 7 -45.56 -3.01 -37.28
CA HIS A 7 -45.42 -3.99 -36.20
C HIS A 7 -43.97 -4.09 -35.70
N HIS A 8 -42.97 -4.09 -36.58
CA HIS A 8 -41.56 -4.07 -36.16
C HIS A 8 -41.18 -2.78 -35.42
N SER A 9 -41.64 -1.61 -35.87
CA SER A 9 -41.39 -0.35 -35.16
C SER A 9 -42.02 -0.34 -33.76
N ILE A 10 -43.24 -0.85 -33.60
CA ILE A 10 -43.89 -0.94 -32.28
C ILE A 10 -43.14 -1.91 -31.37
N THR A 11 -42.73 -3.07 -31.88
CA THR A 11 -41.93 -4.04 -31.11
C THR A 11 -40.60 -3.45 -30.67
N VAL A 12 -39.88 -2.76 -31.55
CA VAL A 12 -38.60 -2.11 -31.21
C VAL A 12 -38.79 -1.06 -30.12
N VAL A 13 -39.80 -0.19 -30.26
CA VAL A 13 -40.09 0.85 -29.24
C VAL A 13 -40.49 0.21 -27.90
N ALA A 14 -41.31 -0.83 -27.90
CA ALA A 14 -41.69 -1.54 -26.69
C ALA A 14 -40.49 -2.20 -25.99
N VAL A 15 -39.60 -2.85 -26.74
CA VAL A 15 -38.37 -3.45 -26.21
C VAL A 15 -37.46 -2.38 -25.61
N LEU A 16 -37.26 -1.25 -26.30
CA LEU A 16 -36.46 -0.14 -25.78
C LEU A 16 -37.06 0.46 -24.50
N ALA A 17 -38.38 0.60 -24.42
CA ALA A 17 -39.06 1.08 -23.23
C ALA A 17 -38.88 0.12 -22.03
N ILE A 18 -38.99 -1.19 -22.27
CA ILE A 18 -38.75 -2.22 -21.24
C ILE A 18 -37.30 -2.19 -20.76
N LEU A 19 -36.32 -2.07 -21.68
CA LEU A 19 -34.91 -1.96 -21.32
C LEU A 19 -34.64 -0.69 -20.50
N ALA A 20 -35.23 0.44 -20.88
CA ALA A 20 -35.11 1.69 -20.14
C ALA A 20 -35.71 1.59 -18.74
N ALA A 21 -36.92 1.03 -18.61
CA ALA A 21 -37.56 0.80 -17.32
C ALA A 21 -36.74 -0.17 -16.44
N GLY A 22 -36.18 -1.22 -17.03
CA GLY A 22 -35.28 -2.15 -16.34
C GLY A 22 -34.00 -1.48 -15.83
N ALA A 23 -33.39 -0.61 -16.63
CA ALA A 23 -32.21 0.16 -16.22
C ALA A 23 -32.53 1.11 -15.07
N VAL A 24 -33.67 1.81 -15.13
CA VAL A 24 -34.16 2.66 -14.03
C VAL A 24 -34.37 1.82 -12.77
N ALA A 25 -35.10 0.71 -12.86
CA ALA A 25 -35.33 -0.17 -11.72
C ALA A 25 -34.01 -0.68 -11.11
N PHE A 26 -33.04 -1.06 -11.94
CA PHE A 26 -31.72 -1.48 -11.47
C PHE A 26 -30.98 -0.38 -10.70
N VAL A 27 -30.93 0.85 -11.23
CA VAL A 27 -30.30 1.99 -10.56
C VAL A 27 -30.94 2.28 -9.20
N TYR A 28 -32.27 2.27 -9.12
CA TYR A 28 -32.99 2.55 -7.86
C TYR A 28 -33.06 1.35 -6.91
N SER A 29 -32.73 0.15 -7.36
CA SER A 29 -32.79 -1.07 -6.52
C SER A 29 -31.70 -1.14 -5.46
N GLY A 30 -30.58 -0.44 -5.63
CA GLY A 30 -29.40 -0.57 -4.76
C GLY A 30 -28.67 -1.92 -4.87
N LEU A 31 -29.02 -2.76 -5.85
CA LEU A 31 -28.39 -4.07 -6.05
C LEU A 31 -26.91 -3.99 -6.46
N TYR A 32 -26.50 -2.90 -7.08
CA TYR A 32 -25.12 -2.70 -7.49
C TYR A 32 -24.33 -2.04 -6.36
N ASN A 33 -23.41 -2.80 -5.75
CA ASN A 33 -22.50 -2.27 -4.76
C ASN A 33 -21.49 -1.32 -5.42
N ILE A 34 -21.35 -0.12 -4.84
CA ILE A 34 -20.45 0.92 -5.35
C ILE A 34 -19.16 1.05 -4.50
N GLY A 35 -19.00 0.17 -3.50
CA GLY A 35 -17.79 0.09 -2.69
C GLY A 35 -16.55 -0.11 -3.56
N ALA A 36 -15.48 0.62 -3.27
CA ALA A 36 -14.22 0.50 -4.03
C ALA A 36 -13.52 -0.85 -3.82
N ASP A 37 -13.89 -1.57 -2.76
CA ASP A 37 -13.49 -2.93 -2.42
C ASP A 37 -14.24 -4.01 -3.22
N ASP A 38 -15.37 -3.67 -3.83
CA ASP A 38 -16.13 -4.55 -4.72
C ASP A 38 -15.78 -4.25 -6.18
N HIS A 39 -14.82 -5.00 -6.70
CA HIS A 39 -14.32 -4.80 -8.05
C HIS A 39 -15.40 -5.04 -9.10
N HIS A 40 -15.39 -4.21 -10.16
CA HIS A 40 -16.20 -4.48 -11.35
C HIS A 40 -15.99 -5.91 -11.84
N THR A 41 -17.05 -6.53 -12.35
CA THR A 41 -16.94 -7.81 -13.05
C THR A 41 -15.91 -7.71 -14.18
N ARG A 42 -15.20 -8.81 -14.48
CA ARG A 42 -14.12 -8.82 -15.48
C ARG A 42 -14.50 -8.15 -16.82
N PRO A 43 -15.70 -8.37 -17.40
CA PRO A 43 -16.09 -7.70 -18.64
C PRO A 43 -16.28 -6.19 -18.48
N VAL A 44 -16.91 -5.76 -17.37
CA VAL A 44 -17.12 -4.34 -17.09
C VAL A 44 -15.78 -3.63 -16.86
N PHE A 45 -14.89 -4.25 -16.08
CA PHE A 45 -13.54 -3.75 -15.87
C PHE A 45 -12.78 -3.60 -17.19
N ALA A 46 -12.79 -4.62 -18.05
CA ALA A 46 -12.10 -4.58 -19.34
C ALA A 46 -12.65 -3.46 -20.26
N LEU A 47 -13.97 -3.26 -20.27
CA LEU A 47 -14.61 -2.17 -21.02
C LEU A 47 -14.17 -0.80 -20.49
N LEU A 48 -14.22 -0.59 -19.16
CA LEU A 48 -13.81 0.66 -18.53
C LEU A 48 -12.32 0.95 -18.74
N GLN A 49 -11.46 -0.05 -18.61
CA GLN A 49 -10.03 0.09 -18.90
C GLN A 49 -9.78 0.46 -20.37
N THR A 50 -10.49 -0.17 -21.30
CA THR A 50 -10.38 0.14 -22.73
C THR A 50 -10.82 1.56 -23.03
N LEU A 51 -11.98 1.97 -22.50
CA LEU A 51 -12.51 3.33 -22.63
C LEU A 51 -11.50 4.36 -22.12
N ARG A 52 -10.96 4.14 -20.91
CA ARG A 52 -9.95 4.99 -20.29
C ARG A 52 -8.70 5.12 -21.18
N ASN A 53 -8.10 3.99 -21.57
CA ASN A 53 -6.85 3.99 -22.31
C ASN A 53 -7.02 4.65 -23.70
N ARG A 54 -8.12 4.38 -24.41
CA ARG A 54 -8.43 5.03 -25.70
C ARG A 54 -8.66 6.54 -25.56
N SER A 55 -9.38 6.96 -24.51
CA SER A 55 -9.60 8.38 -24.24
C SER A 55 -8.29 9.11 -23.99
N ILE A 56 -7.45 8.57 -23.10
CA ILE A 56 -6.14 9.16 -22.78
C ILE A 56 -5.29 9.30 -24.04
N GLN A 57 -5.14 8.23 -24.83
CA GLN A 57 -4.37 8.27 -26.08
C GLN A 57 -4.88 9.35 -27.05
N MET A 58 -6.19 9.45 -27.23
CA MET A 58 -6.79 10.44 -28.13
C MET A 58 -6.57 11.88 -27.64
N ARG A 59 -6.60 12.11 -26.32
CA ARG A 59 -6.43 13.44 -25.74
C ARG A 59 -4.97 13.84 -25.58
N SER A 60 -4.05 12.88 -25.51
CA SER A 60 -2.62 13.16 -25.35
C SER A 60 -1.86 13.30 -26.66
N ARG A 61 -2.43 12.89 -27.81
CA ARG A 61 -1.67 12.79 -29.07
C ARG A 61 -1.00 14.09 -29.52
N ASP A 62 -1.67 15.22 -29.32
CA ASP A 62 -1.23 16.54 -29.84
C ASP A 62 -0.44 17.35 -28.80
N ILE A 63 -0.17 16.76 -27.62
CA ILE A 63 0.59 17.42 -26.54
C ILE A 63 2.04 17.53 -26.96
N LYS A 64 2.59 18.75 -27.01
CA LYS A 64 4.00 18.99 -27.29
C LYS A 64 4.84 18.71 -26.04
N VAL A 65 5.82 17.83 -26.16
CA VAL A 65 6.73 17.47 -25.06
C VAL A 65 7.90 18.46 -25.07
N PRO A 66 8.15 19.19 -23.96
CA PRO A 66 9.33 20.04 -23.83
C PRO A 66 10.60 19.19 -23.62
N ASP A 67 11.77 19.82 -23.52
CA ASP A 67 12.98 19.10 -23.14
C ASP A 67 12.87 18.63 -21.68
N LEU A 68 12.90 17.30 -21.47
CA LEU A 68 12.79 16.66 -20.16
C LEU A 68 14.16 16.34 -19.54
N GLN A 69 15.27 16.71 -20.20
CA GLN A 69 16.62 16.44 -19.71
C GLN A 69 17.19 17.57 -18.84
N ASP A 70 16.47 18.68 -18.66
CA ASP A 70 16.88 19.78 -17.79
C ASP A 70 17.05 19.28 -16.33
N PRO A 71 18.26 19.35 -15.76
CA PRO A 71 18.53 18.92 -14.39
C PRO A 71 17.69 19.65 -13.34
N GLN A 72 17.38 20.94 -13.53
CA GLN A 72 16.56 21.71 -12.59
C GLN A 72 15.10 21.25 -12.63
N LEU A 73 14.58 20.97 -13.83
CA LEU A 73 13.23 20.43 -14.03
C LEU A 73 13.07 19.05 -13.35
N ILE A 74 14.07 18.17 -13.52
CA ILE A 74 14.10 16.86 -12.86
C ILE A 74 14.19 16.99 -11.34
N LEU A 75 15.02 17.93 -10.85
CA LEU A 75 15.20 18.15 -9.41
C LEU A 75 13.90 18.67 -8.76
N LYS A 76 13.20 19.63 -9.39
CA LYS A 76 11.88 20.09 -8.91
C LYS A 76 10.88 18.94 -8.89
N GLY A 77 10.86 18.13 -9.95
CA GLY A 77 9.99 16.96 -10.07
C GLY A 77 10.23 15.89 -9.01
N ALA A 78 11.47 15.72 -8.55
CA ALA A 78 11.82 14.77 -7.51
C ALA A 78 11.13 15.08 -6.18
N GLY A 79 11.16 16.35 -5.75
CA GLY A 79 10.49 16.80 -4.53
C GLY A 79 8.97 16.64 -4.62
N GLN A 80 8.39 17.05 -5.76
CA GLN A 80 6.94 16.96 -6.00
C GLN A 80 6.45 15.52 -6.03
N TYR A 81 7.20 14.63 -6.68
CA TYR A 81 6.89 13.21 -6.69
C TYR A 81 6.94 12.61 -5.28
N ALA A 82 7.99 12.93 -4.53
CA ALA A 82 8.15 12.46 -3.15
C ALA A 82 7.03 12.95 -2.22
N ALA A 83 6.50 14.15 -2.45
CA ALA A 83 5.46 14.73 -1.62
C ALA A 83 4.05 14.21 -1.94
N MET A 84 3.76 13.87 -3.19
CA MET A 84 2.37 13.68 -3.66
C MET A 84 2.10 12.34 -4.35
N CYS A 85 3.13 11.65 -4.84
CA CYS A 85 2.94 10.52 -5.74
C CYS A 85 3.39 9.18 -5.14
N THR A 86 4.31 9.17 -4.17
CA THR A 86 4.92 7.94 -3.65
C THR A 86 3.95 7.01 -2.94
N ASP A 87 2.96 7.56 -2.26
CA ASP A 87 2.01 6.75 -1.50
C ASP A 87 1.13 5.91 -2.44
N CYS A 88 0.81 6.41 -3.63
CA CYS A 88 0.03 5.65 -4.60
C CYS A 88 0.91 4.85 -5.57
N HIS A 89 2.01 5.45 -6.04
CA HIS A 89 2.81 4.96 -7.17
C HIS A 89 4.16 4.36 -6.81
N LEU A 90 4.54 4.38 -5.53
CA LEU A 90 5.77 3.81 -4.93
C LEU A 90 7.08 4.42 -5.44
N ASN A 91 8.05 4.58 -4.55
CA ASN A 91 9.42 4.97 -4.93
C ASN A 91 10.35 3.74 -5.07
N PRO A 92 11.56 3.90 -5.63
CA PRO A 92 12.51 2.79 -5.75
C PRO A 92 12.84 2.15 -4.40
N GLY A 93 12.64 0.83 -4.31
CA GLY A 93 12.85 0.04 -3.09
C GLY A 93 11.62 -0.06 -2.18
N MET A 94 10.53 0.64 -2.50
CA MET A 94 9.25 0.52 -1.83
C MET A 94 8.40 -0.55 -2.51
N THR A 95 7.94 -1.54 -1.75
CA THR A 95 7.11 -2.64 -2.28
C THR A 95 5.62 -2.38 -2.13
N ASP A 96 5.21 -1.59 -1.13
CA ASP A 96 3.81 -1.23 -0.89
C ASP A 96 3.68 0.04 -0.03
N SER A 97 2.45 0.56 0.13
CA SER A 97 2.07 1.66 1.02
C SER A 97 0.74 1.35 1.74
N GLU A 98 0.38 2.13 2.76
CA GLU A 98 -0.90 1.91 3.47
C GLU A 98 -2.13 2.15 2.60
N ILE A 99 -2.10 3.14 1.70
CA ILE A 99 -3.27 3.49 0.87
C ILE A 99 -3.43 2.54 -0.32
N ARG A 100 -2.32 2.03 -0.85
CA ARG A 100 -2.25 1.32 -2.13
C ARG A 100 -3.17 0.10 -2.23
N PRO A 101 -3.36 -0.76 -1.20
CA PRO A 101 -4.30 -1.87 -1.25
C PRO A 101 -5.76 -1.47 -1.52
N GLY A 102 -6.18 -0.28 -1.05
CA GLY A 102 -7.54 0.24 -1.28
C GLY A 102 -7.72 0.98 -2.60
N LEU A 103 -6.64 1.16 -3.38
CA LEU A 103 -6.71 1.89 -4.64
C LEU A 103 -7.19 1.00 -5.77
N TYR A 104 -8.35 1.36 -6.32
CA TYR A 104 -8.94 0.69 -7.46
C TYR A 104 -9.24 1.67 -8.61
N PRO A 105 -8.76 1.40 -9.84
CA PRO A 105 -7.79 0.35 -10.18
C PRO A 105 -6.42 0.60 -9.53
N GLN A 106 -5.68 -0.49 -9.33
CA GLN A 106 -4.33 -0.43 -8.77
C GLN A 106 -3.40 0.47 -9.59
N PRO A 107 -2.77 1.51 -9.00
CA PRO A 107 -1.81 2.33 -9.71
C PRO A 107 -0.56 1.53 -10.10
N PRO A 108 0.08 1.80 -11.24
CA PRO A 108 1.36 1.18 -11.57
C PRO A 108 2.47 1.66 -10.62
N ASN A 109 3.45 0.80 -10.38
CA ASN A 109 4.70 1.19 -9.72
C ASN A 109 5.58 1.97 -10.72
N LEU A 110 5.69 3.28 -10.54
CA LEU A 110 6.39 4.16 -11.49
C LEU A 110 7.92 4.02 -11.41
N SER A 111 8.46 3.36 -10.38
CA SER A 111 9.88 2.97 -10.33
C SER A 111 10.24 1.79 -11.24
N GLN A 112 9.24 1.12 -11.83
CA GLN A 112 9.44 -0.09 -12.63
C GLN A 112 8.94 0.04 -14.08
N VAL A 113 8.06 0.99 -14.36
CA VAL A 113 7.44 1.14 -15.69
C VAL A 113 7.80 2.47 -16.33
N ARG A 114 8.06 2.45 -17.64
CA ARG A 114 8.24 3.68 -18.43
C ARG A 114 6.95 4.00 -19.17
N LEU A 115 6.48 5.24 -19.04
CA LEU A 115 5.26 5.73 -19.67
C LEU A 115 5.59 6.73 -20.78
N ASP A 116 4.72 6.87 -21.78
CA ASP A 116 4.80 7.96 -22.75
C ASP A 116 4.64 9.32 -22.01
N PRO A 117 5.57 10.30 -22.19
CA PRO A 117 5.49 11.59 -21.51
C PRO A 117 4.19 12.37 -21.74
N ARG A 118 3.58 12.26 -22.94
CA ARG A 118 2.30 12.93 -23.25
C ARG A 118 1.17 12.31 -22.44
N VAL A 119 1.18 10.98 -22.32
CA VAL A 119 0.22 10.23 -21.50
C VAL A 119 0.39 10.58 -20.03
N ALA A 120 1.64 10.61 -19.54
CA ALA A 120 1.96 10.99 -18.16
C ALA A 120 1.48 12.41 -17.85
N PHE A 121 1.82 13.39 -18.70
CA PHE A 121 1.38 14.78 -18.54
C PHE A 121 -0.15 14.89 -18.48
N TRP A 122 -0.84 14.30 -19.46
CA TRP A 122 -2.31 14.39 -19.50
C TRP A 122 -2.95 13.74 -18.26
N THR A 123 -2.42 12.60 -17.83
CA THR A 123 -2.93 11.86 -16.67
C THR A 123 -2.68 12.60 -15.36
N ILE A 124 -1.50 13.21 -15.18
CA ILE A 124 -1.19 14.01 -13.99
C ILE A 124 -2.07 15.26 -13.97
N LYS A 125 -2.20 15.96 -15.10
CA LYS A 125 -3.01 17.18 -15.21
C LYS A 125 -4.49 16.95 -14.91
N HIS A 126 -5.07 15.87 -15.44
CA HIS A 126 -6.52 15.67 -15.43
C HIS A 126 -7.00 14.57 -14.48
N GLY A 127 -6.09 13.78 -13.90
CA GLY A 127 -6.43 12.62 -13.11
C GLY A 127 -7.12 11.52 -13.91
N ILE A 128 -7.72 10.58 -13.21
CA ILE A 128 -8.53 9.52 -13.82
C ILE A 128 -9.89 9.48 -13.12
N LYS A 129 -10.95 9.68 -13.91
CA LYS A 129 -12.32 9.62 -13.40
C LYS A 129 -12.65 8.22 -12.87
N MET A 130 -13.41 8.15 -11.78
CA MET A 130 -13.74 6.90 -11.06
C MET A 130 -12.49 6.15 -10.57
N SER A 131 -11.44 6.89 -10.20
CA SER A 131 -10.33 6.37 -9.40
C SER A 131 -9.90 7.41 -8.37
N ALA A 132 -8.95 7.03 -7.52
CA ALA A 132 -8.33 7.94 -6.56
C ALA A 132 -7.23 8.85 -7.18
N MET A 133 -7.01 8.82 -8.49
CA MET A 133 -5.99 9.66 -9.14
C MET A 133 -6.55 11.09 -9.35
N PRO A 134 -6.10 12.09 -8.57
CA PRO A 134 -6.66 13.44 -8.63
C PRO A 134 -6.19 14.21 -9.87
N ALA A 135 -6.90 15.30 -10.17
CA ALA A 135 -6.55 16.22 -11.26
C ALA A 135 -5.66 17.36 -10.75
N TRP A 136 -4.34 17.24 -10.90
CA TRP A 136 -3.39 18.21 -10.37
C TRP A 136 -3.39 19.56 -11.11
N GLY A 137 -3.98 19.63 -12.31
CA GLY A 137 -4.11 20.87 -13.08
C GLY A 137 -4.99 21.94 -12.43
N PHE A 138 -5.69 21.62 -11.34
CA PHE A 138 -6.39 22.62 -10.52
C PHE A 138 -5.46 23.38 -9.57
N SER A 139 -4.37 22.76 -9.13
CA SER A 139 -3.43 23.34 -8.15
C SER A 139 -2.05 23.65 -8.74
N HIS A 140 -1.70 23.05 -9.88
CA HIS A 140 -0.39 23.19 -10.52
C HIS A 140 -0.51 23.59 -11.98
N ASP A 141 0.39 24.46 -12.42
CA ASP A 141 0.50 24.85 -13.82
C ASP A 141 1.19 23.77 -14.68
N ASP A 142 1.21 24.00 -15.99
CA ASP A 142 1.78 23.03 -16.94
C ASP A 142 3.29 22.85 -16.74
N ALA A 143 4.02 23.90 -16.35
CA ALA A 143 5.46 23.83 -16.11
C ALA A 143 5.79 22.91 -14.93
N THR A 144 5.02 23.04 -13.84
CA THR A 144 5.12 22.17 -12.68
C THR A 144 4.68 20.73 -12.97
N ILE A 145 3.66 20.52 -13.81
CA ILE A 145 3.31 19.16 -14.22
C ILE A 145 4.43 18.54 -15.07
N TRP A 146 5.08 19.32 -15.94
CA TRP A 146 6.23 18.84 -16.71
C TRP A 146 7.44 18.48 -15.84
N SER A 147 7.68 19.15 -14.70
CA SER A 147 8.73 18.71 -13.77
C SER A 147 8.45 17.33 -13.19
N MET A 148 7.21 17.07 -12.77
CA MET A 148 6.81 15.73 -12.32
C MET A 148 7.02 14.68 -13.43
N VAL A 149 6.62 14.99 -14.68
CA VAL A 149 6.82 14.08 -15.82
C VAL A 149 8.30 13.82 -16.08
N ALA A 150 9.14 14.86 -16.06
CA ALA A 150 10.59 14.74 -16.28
C ALA A 150 11.23 13.80 -15.25
N PHE A 151 10.85 13.93 -13.97
CA PHE A 151 11.32 13.02 -12.93
C PHE A 151 10.77 11.60 -13.07
N VAL A 152 9.49 11.43 -13.40
CA VAL A 152 8.88 10.11 -13.64
C VAL A 152 9.59 9.35 -14.76
N GLN A 153 10.11 10.04 -15.78
CA GLN A 153 10.92 9.39 -16.82
C GLN A 153 12.27 8.85 -16.32
N LYS A 154 12.80 9.37 -15.21
CA LYS A 154 14.08 8.96 -14.61
C LYS A 154 13.93 7.89 -13.52
N LEU A 155 12.71 7.66 -13.02
CA LEU A 155 12.45 6.69 -11.96
C LEU A 155 12.78 5.23 -12.33
N PRO A 156 12.43 4.73 -13.55
CA PRO A 156 12.74 3.35 -13.90
C PRO A 156 14.24 3.05 -13.86
N GLY A 157 14.62 2.11 -13.00
CA GLY A 157 16.04 1.71 -12.81
C GLY A 157 16.85 2.59 -11.87
N MET A 158 16.24 3.61 -11.25
CA MET A 158 16.88 4.40 -10.20
C MET A 158 17.06 3.54 -8.93
N THR A 159 18.22 3.62 -8.28
CA THR A 159 18.45 2.91 -7.01
C THR A 159 17.77 3.65 -5.84
N PRO A 160 17.41 2.96 -4.74
CA PRO A 160 16.87 3.61 -3.56
C PRO A 160 17.79 4.72 -2.99
N ALA A 161 19.10 4.50 -3.07
CA ALA A 161 20.10 5.49 -2.63
C ALA A 161 20.11 6.74 -3.53
N ALA A 162 20.05 6.55 -4.86
CA ALA A 162 19.98 7.67 -5.81
C ALA A 162 18.68 8.47 -5.63
N TYR A 163 17.56 7.79 -5.42
CA TYR A 163 16.27 8.43 -5.13
C TYR A 163 16.32 9.30 -3.87
N LYS A 164 16.83 8.75 -2.76
CA LYS A 164 17.00 9.52 -1.51
C LYS A 164 17.89 10.75 -1.71
N ALA A 165 18.98 10.60 -2.46
CA ALA A 165 19.93 11.69 -2.69
C ALA A 165 19.36 12.83 -3.55
N ILE A 166 18.54 12.54 -4.56
CA ILE A 166 17.93 13.58 -5.40
C ILE A 166 16.77 14.28 -4.68
N VAL A 167 15.94 13.55 -3.94
CA VAL A 167 14.83 14.12 -3.16
C VAL A 167 15.37 15.03 -2.04
N ALA A 168 16.45 14.64 -1.36
CA ALA A 168 17.06 15.48 -0.32
C ALA A 168 17.63 16.81 -0.83
N LYS A 169 17.88 16.92 -2.14
CA LYS A 169 18.37 18.15 -2.80
C LYS A 169 17.26 18.97 -3.44
N ALA A 170 16.03 18.45 -3.48
CA ALA A 170 14.93 19.10 -4.16
C ALA A 170 14.49 20.36 -3.38
N PRO A 171 14.16 21.46 -4.09
CA PRO A 171 13.63 22.64 -3.44
C PRO A 171 12.25 22.35 -2.81
N PRO A 172 11.87 23.06 -1.74
CA PRO A 172 10.49 23.05 -1.24
C PRO A 172 9.53 23.47 -2.35
N ASP A 173 8.33 22.88 -2.40
CA ASP A 173 7.35 23.20 -3.42
C ASP A 173 6.71 24.57 -3.16
N GLU A 174 7.15 25.61 -3.87
CA GLU A 174 6.64 26.98 -3.71
C GLU A 174 5.19 27.16 -4.19
N ASP A 175 4.66 26.18 -4.95
CA ASP A 175 3.32 26.21 -5.52
C ASP A 175 2.24 25.70 -4.52
N MET A 176 2.65 25.16 -3.37
CA MET A 176 1.76 24.73 -2.27
C MET A 176 1.34 25.92 -1.37
N LYS A 177 0.61 26.88 -1.94
CA LYS A 177 -0.10 27.90 -1.13
C LYS A 177 -1.28 27.24 -0.41
N MET A 178 -1.13 26.97 0.88
CA MET A 178 -2.25 26.62 1.77
C MET A 178 -3.30 27.75 1.75
N PRO A 179 -4.56 27.50 1.35
CA PRO A 179 -5.60 28.51 1.48
C PRO A 179 -5.95 28.69 2.96
N MET A 180 -5.67 29.87 3.50
CA MET A 180 -6.16 30.36 4.79
C MET A 180 -7.69 30.39 4.81
N GLY A 181 -8.32 29.82 5.84
CA GLY A 181 -9.72 30.12 6.13
C GLY A 181 -10.48 29.15 7.05
N MET A 182 -10.14 29.10 8.34
CA MET A 182 -11.14 29.03 9.41
C MET A 182 -10.58 29.65 10.69
N ALA A 183 -11.04 30.87 10.96
CA ALA A 183 -10.91 31.51 12.26
C ALA A 183 -12.20 31.26 13.04
N THR A 184 -12.11 30.61 14.21
CA THR A 184 -13.00 30.84 15.36
C THR A 184 -12.24 30.59 16.67
N GLY A 185 -11.91 31.68 17.36
CA GLY A 185 -12.00 31.89 18.81
C GLY A 185 -11.40 30.88 19.80
N GLU A 186 -10.21 31.23 20.30
CA GLU A 186 -9.73 31.20 21.70
C GLU A 186 -10.14 30.06 22.65
N ALA A 187 -9.15 29.23 23.03
CA ALA A 187 -8.71 29.08 24.42
C ALA A 187 -7.26 28.55 24.49
N ALA A 188 -6.47 29.15 25.38
CA ALA A 188 -5.09 28.86 25.75
C ALA A 188 -4.75 27.35 25.84
N GLY A 189 -3.56 26.84 25.54
CA GLY A 189 -2.25 27.45 25.39
C GLY A 189 -1.26 26.58 26.18
N HIS A 190 -0.45 25.75 25.53
CA HIS A 190 0.64 24.99 26.16
C HIS A 190 1.90 25.00 25.28
N SER A 191 2.82 25.89 25.61
CA SER A 191 4.20 25.91 25.11
C SER A 191 5.10 25.22 26.13
N HIS A 192 5.73 24.11 25.75
CA HIS A 192 6.88 23.57 26.49
C HIS A 192 8.15 24.22 25.97
N SER A 193 8.65 25.19 26.74
CA SER A 193 9.96 25.79 26.58
C SER A 193 11.00 24.95 27.33
N HIS A 194 12.15 24.75 26.69
CA HIS A 194 13.38 24.23 27.27
C HIS A 194 14.07 25.31 28.12
N GLY A 195 14.62 24.92 29.26
CA GLY A 195 15.69 25.70 29.91
C GLY A 195 15.81 25.45 31.41
N ASP A 196 16.75 24.60 31.81
CA ASP A 196 17.36 24.69 33.14
C ASP A 196 18.56 25.64 33.06
N ALA A 197 18.53 26.66 33.91
CA ALA A 197 19.59 27.62 34.12
C ALA A 197 20.40 27.26 35.37
N ALA A 198 21.72 27.38 35.28
CA ALA A 198 22.56 27.73 36.42
C ALA A 198 23.70 28.65 35.97
N THR A 199 23.55 29.93 36.29
CA THR A 199 24.51 31.05 36.26
C THR A 199 25.48 30.98 37.46
N PRO A 200 26.43 31.93 37.67
CA PRO A 200 27.02 32.95 36.78
C PRO A 200 28.57 33.05 36.87
N ALA A 201 29.20 33.76 35.92
CA ALA A 201 30.18 34.85 36.18
C ALA A 201 30.88 35.29 34.88
N ASN A 202 30.87 36.59 34.62
CA ASN A 202 31.75 37.31 33.70
C ASN A 202 32.58 38.27 34.60
N PRO A 203 33.84 38.66 34.30
CA PRO A 203 34.06 39.55 33.15
C PRO A 203 35.40 39.38 32.40
N GLN A 204 35.40 40.04 31.24
CA GLN A 204 36.47 40.81 30.60
C GLN A 204 37.18 40.23 29.38
N ALA A 205 37.23 41.14 28.40
CA ALA A 205 37.79 41.06 27.08
C ALA A 205 39.32 40.99 27.08
N THR A 206 39.87 40.36 26.04
CA THR A 206 41.06 40.86 25.33
C THR A 206 41.12 40.27 23.92
N ALA A 207 41.42 41.13 22.97
CA ALA A 207 41.79 40.81 21.59
C ALA A 207 43.19 40.19 21.51
N MET A 208 43.45 39.40 20.46
CA MET A 208 44.58 39.49 19.52
C MET A 208 44.97 38.12 18.91
N SER A 209 45.01 38.13 17.57
CA SER A 209 46.10 37.66 16.70
C SER A 209 46.63 36.22 16.75
N GLY A 210 46.82 35.64 15.55
CA GLY A 210 48.07 34.92 15.26
C GLY A 210 47.97 33.46 14.81
N MET A 211 48.01 33.29 13.48
CA MET A 211 48.96 32.45 12.74
C MET A 211 48.94 30.91 12.82
N ALA A 212 48.96 30.34 11.60
CA ALA A 212 49.78 29.23 11.12
C ALA A 212 49.38 27.77 11.41
N MET A 213 49.16 27.08 10.29
CA MET A 213 49.43 25.65 10.05
C MET A 213 50.88 25.28 10.43
N PRO A 214 51.15 23.98 10.62
CA PRO A 214 51.97 23.35 9.61
C PRO A 214 51.46 21.99 9.12
N ALA A 215 51.97 21.62 7.96
CA ALA A 215 51.85 20.34 7.28
C ALA A 215 52.95 19.35 7.73
N ASP A 216 52.98 18.20 7.04
CA ASP A 216 53.91 17.05 7.07
C ASP A 216 53.71 16.02 8.19
N ALA A 217 53.82 14.70 7.97
CA ALA A 217 54.15 13.85 6.83
C ALA A 217 53.40 12.51 7.11
N GLY A 218 52.92 11.72 6.15
CA GLY A 218 53.70 11.01 5.13
C GLY A 218 53.94 9.57 5.60
N HIS A 219 53.34 8.58 4.92
CA HIS A 219 53.87 7.22 4.72
C HIS A 219 53.01 6.48 3.68
N GLY A 220 53.63 6.12 2.55
CA GLY A 220 53.13 5.07 1.66
C GLY A 220 53.88 3.75 1.91
N HIS A 221 53.34 2.65 1.37
CA HIS A 221 54.08 1.67 0.57
C HIS A 221 53.10 0.73 -0.16
N ALA A 222 53.45 0.45 -1.41
CA ALA A 222 52.80 -0.46 -2.36
C ALA A 222 53.10 -1.94 -2.06
N ALA A 223 52.20 -2.85 -2.46
CA ALA A 223 52.35 -3.86 -3.54
C ALA A 223 52.02 -5.24 -2.91
N SER A 224 51.44 -6.27 -3.53
CA SER A 224 51.38 -6.72 -4.93
C SER A 224 50.40 -7.91 -5.04
N ALA A 225 49.84 -8.11 -6.25
CA ALA A 225 49.52 -9.38 -6.91
C ALA A 225 48.50 -10.34 -6.25
N ALA A 226 47.73 -11.19 -6.94
CA ALA A 226 47.32 -11.42 -8.33
C ALA A 226 46.32 -12.60 -8.23
N ALA A 227 45.31 -12.67 -9.10
CA ALA A 227 44.76 -13.91 -9.69
C ALA A 227 43.40 -13.62 -10.35
N GLU A 228 43.46 -13.53 -11.68
CA GLU A 228 42.35 -13.73 -12.61
C GLU A 228 41.85 -15.17 -12.54
N HIS A 229 40.55 -15.40 -12.79
CA HIS A 229 40.08 -16.64 -13.42
C HIS A 229 38.88 -16.37 -14.33
N ASP A 230 39.00 -17.01 -15.50
CA ASP A 230 38.30 -16.85 -16.76
C ASP A 230 36.79 -17.14 -16.80
N HIS A 231 36.19 -16.54 -17.82
CA HIS A 231 34.92 -16.93 -18.42
C HIS A 231 35.04 -18.25 -19.20
N ALA A 232 34.04 -19.14 -19.09
CA ALA A 232 33.74 -20.10 -20.14
C ALA A 232 32.23 -20.27 -20.30
N ASN A 233 31.81 -20.06 -21.55
CA ASN A 233 30.48 -20.15 -22.12
C ASN A 233 30.11 -21.61 -22.42
N ALA A 234 28.85 -22.01 -22.24
CA ALA A 234 28.27 -23.20 -22.87
C ALA A 234 26.74 -23.06 -23.03
N THR A 235 26.38 -22.58 -24.21
CA THR A 235 25.37 -23.08 -25.17
C THR A 235 24.01 -23.63 -24.68
N GLN A 236 22.97 -23.06 -25.32
CA GLN A 236 21.57 -23.45 -25.39
C GLN A 236 21.31 -24.91 -25.78
N THR A 237 20.24 -25.49 -25.24
CA THR A 237 19.34 -26.39 -25.96
C THR A 237 17.88 -25.99 -25.67
N SER A 238 17.13 -25.80 -26.75
CA SER A 238 15.69 -25.56 -26.80
C SER A 238 14.88 -26.85 -26.67
N ASP A 239 13.59 -26.64 -26.46
CA ASP A 239 12.44 -27.54 -26.69
C ASP A 239 11.98 -28.40 -25.51
N ASP A 240 10.90 -27.94 -24.87
CA ASP A 240 9.63 -28.69 -24.88
C ASP A 240 8.45 -27.79 -24.47
N HIS A 241 7.47 -27.69 -25.37
CA HIS A 241 6.16 -27.12 -25.11
C HIS A 241 5.31 -28.13 -24.34
N ALA A 242 4.93 -27.81 -23.09
CA ALA A 242 3.84 -28.48 -22.41
C ALA A 242 3.05 -27.48 -21.54
N ASP A 243 1.90 -27.10 -22.06
CA ASP A 243 0.64 -26.85 -21.35
C ASP A 243 0.71 -26.27 -19.92
N ALA A 244 0.78 -24.94 -19.80
CA ALA A 244 0.49 -24.25 -18.54
C ALA A 244 -1.00 -23.91 -18.47
N THR A 245 -1.79 -24.96 -18.24
CA THR A 245 -3.14 -24.84 -17.71
C THR A 245 -3.10 -24.06 -16.38
N THR A 246 -4.02 -23.12 -16.24
CA THR A 246 -4.39 -22.35 -15.04
C THR A 246 -3.95 -22.96 -13.69
N ALA A 247 -3.03 -22.28 -13.00
CA ALA A 247 -2.76 -22.50 -11.57
C ALA A 247 -2.93 -21.17 -10.81
N SER A 248 -3.94 -21.15 -9.95
CA SER A 248 -4.24 -20.12 -8.96
C SER A 248 -3.06 -19.90 -8.01
N GLU A 249 -2.66 -18.65 -7.78
CA GLU A 249 -1.72 -18.28 -6.72
C GLU A 249 -2.24 -18.74 -5.35
N ALA A 250 -1.47 -19.60 -4.67
CA ALA A 250 -1.62 -19.90 -3.25
C ALA A 250 -0.49 -19.20 -2.47
N PRO A 251 -0.75 -18.66 -1.26
CA PRO A 251 0.22 -17.84 -0.53
C PRO A 251 1.39 -18.67 0.02
N LEU A 252 2.57 -18.05 0.06
CA LEU A 252 3.91 -18.59 0.36
C LEU A 252 4.14 -19.19 1.79
N LEU A 253 3.10 -19.46 2.57
CA LEU A 253 3.20 -19.98 3.95
C LEU A 253 3.32 -21.50 3.94
N ARG A 254 4.35 -22.06 4.60
CA ARG A 254 4.60 -23.50 4.65
C ARG A 254 4.57 -24.02 6.10
N PRO A 255 3.95 -25.18 6.38
CA PRO A 255 3.95 -25.76 7.71
C PRO A 255 5.38 -25.99 8.23
N LYS A 256 5.60 -25.78 9.54
CA LYS A 256 6.87 -26.02 10.25
C LYS A 256 8.05 -25.14 9.82
N SER A 257 7.83 -24.06 9.06
CA SER A 257 8.89 -23.10 8.73
C SER A 257 9.31 -22.27 9.95
N ALA A 258 8.32 -21.95 10.78
CA ALA A 258 8.24 -21.19 12.02
C ALA A 258 8.01 -21.94 13.36
N PRO A 259 8.59 -23.09 13.73
CA PRO A 259 8.01 -23.95 14.77
C PRO A 259 7.72 -23.27 16.12
N GLY A 260 8.62 -22.38 16.57
CA GLY A 260 8.41 -21.61 17.81
C GLY A 260 7.30 -20.57 17.70
N ALA A 261 7.17 -19.91 16.54
CA ALA A 261 6.12 -18.94 16.26
C ALA A 261 4.75 -19.63 16.07
N GLU A 262 4.74 -20.78 15.40
CA GLU A 262 3.56 -21.63 15.25
C GLU A 262 3.04 -22.12 16.60
N ALA A 263 3.93 -22.48 17.52
CA ALA A 263 3.54 -22.87 18.89
C ALA A 263 2.88 -21.71 19.65
N VAL A 264 3.38 -20.48 19.51
CA VAL A 264 2.77 -19.29 20.12
C VAL A 264 1.39 -18.99 19.51
N ALA A 265 1.25 -19.11 18.19
CA ALA A 265 -0.02 -18.94 17.50
C ALA A 265 -1.09 -19.93 18.02
N LEU A 266 -0.73 -21.22 18.09
CA LEU A 266 -1.61 -22.26 18.61
C LEU A 266 -1.96 -22.05 20.10
N ALA A 267 -0.98 -21.61 20.91
CA ALA A 267 -1.21 -21.30 22.32
C ALA A 267 -2.18 -20.10 22.49
N PHE A 268 -2.06 -19.09 21.64
CA PHE A 268 -2.96 -17.93 21.64
C PHE A 268 -4.39 -18.32 21.28
N GLN A 269 -4.58 -19.09 20.19
CA GLN A 269 -5.89 -19.61 19.80
C GLN A 269 -6.51 -20.49 20.90
N ALA A 270 -5.70 -21.33 21.55
CA ALA A 270 -6.14 -22.16 22.67
C ALA A 270 -6.56 -21.32 23.89
N ALA A 271 -5.81 -20.24 24.20
CA ALA A 271 -6.14 -19.33 25.29
C ALA A 271 -7.48 -18.62 25.04
N LEU A 272 -7.71 -18.11 23.82
CA LEU A 272 -9.00 -17.52 23.43
C LEU A 272 -10.15 -18.52 23.55
N LYS A 273 -9.96 -19.75 23.04
CA LYS A 273 -10.99 -20.81 23.10
C LYS A 273 -11.33 -21.24 24.53
N LYS A 274 -10.34 -21.25 25.43
CA LYS A 274 -10.50 -21.58 26.85
C LYS A 274 -11.08 -20.40 27.66
N GLY A 275 -11.01 -19.18 27.12
CA GLY A 275 -11.36 -17.95 27.81
C GLY A 275 -10.32 -17.49 28.83
N ASP A 276 -9.06 -17.88 28.64
CA ASP A 276 -7.94 -17.49 29.49
C ASP A 276 -7.36 -16.15 29.03
N ARG A 277 -7.99 -15.06 29.50
CA ARG A 277 -7.59 -13.68 29.16
C ARG A 277 -6.12 -13.40 29.48
N ALA A 278 -5.65 -13.87 30.63
CA ALA A 278 -4.29 -13.61 31.09
C ALA A 278 -3.27 -14.31 30.18
N ALA A 279 -3.51 -15.57 29.83
CA ALA A 279 -2.66 -16.31 28.91
C ALA A 279 -2.65 -15.68 27.50
N ALA A 280 -3.81 -15.26 26.99
CA ALA A 280 -3.89 -14.60 25.68
C ALA A 280 -3.07 -13.29 25.66
N LEU A 281 -3.22 -12.43 26.68
CA LEU A 281 -2.51 -11.15 26.77
C LEU A 281 -1.02 -11.27 27.04
N ALA A 282 -0.56 -12.39 27.61
CA ALA A 282 0.86 -12.66 27.87
C ALA A 282 1.64 -13.02 26.59
N LEU A 283 0.94 -13.53 25.56
CA LEU A 283 1.51 -13.89 24.27
C LEU A 283 1.61 -12.69 23.31
N LEU A 284 0.90 -11.61 23.60
CA LEU A 284 0.97 -10.34 22.86
C LEU A 284 2.13 -9.48 23.38
N ALA A 285 2.87 -8.86 22.46
CA ALA A 285 3.85 -7.83 22.78
C ALA A 285 3.15 -6.57 23.34
N PRO A 286 3.79 -5.76 24.20
CA PRO A 286 3.17 -4.58 24.79
C PRO A 286 2.61 -3.58 23.76
N ASP A 287 3.29 -3.46 22.62
CA ASP A 287 2.97 -2.61 21.47
C ASP A 287 2.15 -3.33 20.39
N ALA A 288 1.58 -4.51 20.70
CA ALA A 288 0.87 -5.30 19.71
C ALA A 288 -0.38 -4.57 19.17
N SER A 289 -0.63 -4.73 17.88
CA SER A 289 -1.82 -4.26 17.17
C SER A 289 -2.75 -5.41 16.82
N ILE A 290 -4.05 -5.21 16.99
CA ILE A 290 -5.08 -6.18 16.61
C ILE A 290 -5.98 -5.50 15.59
N SER A 291 -6.13 -6.11 14.41
CA SER A 291 -6.96 -5.61 13.32
C SER A 291 -8.01 -6.64 12.94
N GLU A 292 -9.27 -6.22 12.88
CA GLU A 292 -10.38 -7.03 12.39
C GLU A 292 -11.37 -6.15 11.64
N GLY A 293 -11.80 -6.58 10.45
CA GLY A 293 -12.80 -5.84 9.66
C GLY A 293 -12.38 -4.41 9.28
N GLY A 294 -11.07 -4.16 9.17
CA GLY A 294 -10.52 -2.84 8.84
C GLY A 294 -10.42 -1.86 10.02
N GLN A 295 -10.81 -2.27 11.23
CA GLN A 295 -10.58 -1.51 12.46
C GLN A 295 -9.32 -2.04 13.15
N THR A 296 -8.42 -1.14 13.53
CA THR A 296 -7.19 -1.49 14.24
C THR A 296 -7.22 -0.87 15.64
N GLN A 297 -6.87 -1.69 16.62
CA GLN A 297 -6.82 -1.31 18.03
C GLN A 297 -5.50 -1.74 18.66
N SER A 298 -5.08 -1.04 19.72
CA SER A 298 -3.92 -1.41 20.51
C SER A 298 -4.22 -2.63 21.40
N ARG A 299 -3.18 -3.30 21.89
CA ARG A 299 -3.28 -4.37 22.89
C ARG A 299 -4.13 -3.98 24.09
N ASP A 300 -3.96 -2.77 24.62
CA ASP A 300 -4.68 -2.32 25.81
C ASP A 300 -6.16 -2.02 25.51
N ALA A 301 -6.46 -1.45 24.34
CA ALA A 301 -7.84 -1.28 23.88
C ALA A 301 -8.52 -2.65 23.66
N TYR A 302 -7.81 -3.58 23.03
CA TYR A 302 -8.27 -4.96 22.84
C TYR A 302 -8.54 -5.67 24.18
N ALA A 303 -7.63 -5.54 25.16
CA ALA A 303 -7.74 -6.15 26.48
C ALA A 303 -8.97 -5.67 27.27
N ASN A 304 -9.34 -4.40 27.09
CA ASN A 304 -10.43 -3.73 27.78
C ASN A 304 -11.76 -3.76 27.01
N GLY A 305 -11.74 -4.18 25.74
CA GLY A 305 -12.90 -4.27 24.86
C GLY A 305 -13.04 -5.64 24.21
N HIS A 306 -12.64 -5.75 22.94
CA HIS A 306 -13.03 -6.86 22.07
C HIS A 306 -12.55 -8.26 22.54
N LEU A 307 -11.49 -8.36 23.35
CA LEU A 307 -11.02 -9.65 23.87
C LEU A 307 -12.12 -10.43 24.62
N GLY A 308 -12.99 -9.73 25.36
CA GLY A 308 -14.10 -10.36 26.06
C GLY A 308 -15.15 -10.93 25.09
N GLU A 309 -15.43 -10.19 24.02
CA GLU A 309 -16.38 -10.57 22.98
C GLU A 309 -15.87 -11.77 22.17
N ASP A 310 -14.59 -11.77 21.80
CA ASP A 310 -13.96 -12.86 21.06
C ASP A 310 -13.94 -14.16 21.86
N ILE A 311 -13.60 -14.08 23.15
CA ILE A 311 -13.67 -15.24 24.05
C ILE A 311 -15.11 -15.76 24.14
N ALA A 312 -16.09 -14.88 24.32
CA ALA A 312 -17.49 -15.27 24.43
C ALA A 312 -18.00 -15.92 23.13
N PHE A 313 -17.61 -15.36 21.98
CA PHE A 313 -17.92 -15.88 20.66
C PHE A 313 -17.28 -17.26 20.43
N LEU A 314 -15.98 -17.39 20.68
CA LEU A 314 -15.22 -18.61 20.42
C LEU A 314 -15.57 -19.74 21.40
N LYS A 315 -15.98 -19.45 22.65
CA LYS A 315 -16.33 -20.48 23.65
C LYS A 315 -17.33 -21.51 23.13
N ASN A 316 -18.37 -21.04 22.43
CA ASN A 316 -19.45 -21.90 21.91
C ASN A 316 -19.30 -22.25 20.43
N ALA A 317 -18.25 -21.76 19.75
CA ALA A 317 -18.03 -22.02 18.35
C ALA A 317 -17.29 -23.34 18.08
N LYS A 318 -17.68 -24.08 17.05
CA LYS A 318 -16.92 -25.23 16.54
C LYS A 318 -15.94 -24.75 15.48
N ILE A 319 -14.64 -24.90 15.73
CA ILE A 319 -13.57 -24.47 14.83
C ILE A 319 -13.03 -25.70 14.11
N THR A 320 -13.02 -25.66 12.78
CA THR A 320 -12.46 -26.72 11.92
C THR A 320 -11.30 -26.13 11.09
N PRO A 321 -10.03 -26.47 11.39
CA PRO A 321 -8.88 -25.98 10.65
C PRO A 321 -8.94 -26.40 9.17
N VAL A 322 -8.45 -25.53 8.27
CA VAL A 322 -8.36 -25.82 6.83
C VAL A 322 -6.96 -25.61 6.30
N SER A 323 -6.27 -24.54 6.69
CA SER A 323 -4.85 -24.38 6.40
C SER A 323 -4.13 -23.75 7.58
N PHE A 324 -2.85 -24.10 7.73
CA PHE A 324 -1.97 -23.54 8.75
C PHE A 324 -0.55 -23.60 8.21
N GLY A 325 0.17 -22.49 8.26
CA GLY A 325 1.55 -22.42 7.80
C GLY A 325 2.24 -21.17 8.29
N SER A 326 3.57 -21.16 8.16
CA SER A 326 4.38 -20.06 8.60
C SER A 326 5.49 -19.72 7.61
N MET A 327 6.12 -18.58 7.84
CA MET A 327 7.31 -18.10 7.13
C MET A 327 8.25 -17.46 8.16
N LEU A 328 9.50 -17.92 8.18
CA LEU A 328 10.55 -17.34 9.02
C LEU A 328 11.30 -16.25 8.25
N MET A 329 11.52 -15.11 8.91
CA MET A 329 12.16 -13.91 8.35
C MET A 329 13.16 -13.35 9.38
N GLY A 330 14.20 -14.12 9.69
CA GLY A 330 15.18 -13.77 10.73
C GLY A 330 14.55 -13.83 12.14
N ASP A 331 14.55 -12.72 12.86
CA ASP A 331 13.90 -12.58 14.17
C ASP A 331 12.39 -12.32 14.07
N LEU A 332 11.84 -12.23 12.85
CA LEU A 332 10.41 -12.11 12.60
C LEU A 332 9.86 -13.42 12.03
N ALA A 333 8.59 -13.69 12.30
CA ALA A 333 7.86 -14.79 11.69
C ALA A 333 6.43 -14.35 11.36
N MET A 334 5.93 -14.85 10.25
CA MET A 334 4.53 -14.73 9.86
C MET A 334 3.88 -16.10 10.01
N VAL A 335 2.76 -16.19 10.73
CA VAL A 335 1.97 -17.42 10.89
C VAL A 335 0.57 -17.13 10.37
N GLY A 336 0.13 -17.86 9.35
CA GLY A 336 -1.21 -17.74 8.80
C GLY A 336 -2.02 -19.01 9.05
N SER A 337 -3.28 -18.83 9.40
CA SER A 337 -4.23 -19.93 9.56
C SER A 337 -5.57 -19.60 8.95
N GLU A 338 -6.25 -20.62 8.44
CA GLU A 338 -7.61 -20.51 7.92
C GLU A 338 -8.49 -21.60 8.55
N SER A 339 -9.59 -21.20 9.18
CA SER A 339 -10.47 -22.08 9.97
C SER A 339 -11.94 -21.80 9.68
N ASN A 340 -12.76 -22.85 9.67
CA ASN A 340 -14.20 -22.76 9.50
C ASN A 340 -14.79 -22.71 10.90
N ILE A 341 -15.44 -21.62 11.24
CA ILE A 341 -16.03 -21.39 12.56
C ILE A 341 -17.54 -21.52 12.41
N THR A 342 -18.11 -22.58 12.96
CA THR A 342 -19.56 -22.74 13.08
C THR A 342 -19.99 -22.24 14.45
N ALA A 343 -20.79 -21.19 14.48
CA ALA A 343 -21.31 -20.58 15.70
C ALA A 343 -22.83 -20.35 15.59
N THR A 344 -23.49 -20.08 16.72
CA THR A 344 -24.91 -19.73 16.74
C THR A 344 -25.06 -18.26 17.08
N ILE A 345 -25.54 -17.44 16.14
CA ILE A 345 -25.86 -16.03 16.37
C ILE A 345 -27.37 -15.88 16.32
N LYS A 346 -27.97 -15.33 17.39
CA LYS A 346 -29.43 -15.12 17.51
C LYS A 346 -30.25 -16.40 17.22
N GLY A 347 -29.77 -17.56 17.68
CA GLY A 347 -30.45 -18.86 17.53
C GLY A 347 -30.33 -19.51 16.14
N LYS A 348 -29.65 -18.89 15.16
CA LYS A 348 -29.40 -19.47 13.85
C LYS A 348 -27.95 -19.95 13.72
N PRO A 349 -27.70 -21.17 13.23
CA PRO A 349 -26.34 -21.61 12.94
C PRO A 349 -25.79 -20.78 11.78
N ILE A 350 -24.58 -20.26 11.95
CA ILE A 350 -23.80 -19.61 10.91
C ILE A 350 -22.46 -20.33 10.78
N THR A 351 -21.93 -20.37 9.57
CA THR A 351 -20.57 -20.85 9.32
C THR A 351 -19.78 -19.71 8.70
N LEU A 352 -18.67 -19.36 9.35
CA LEU A 352 -17.76 -18.31 8.92
C LEU A 352 -16.44 -18.94 8.49
N ARG A 353 -15.87 -18.46 7.40
CA ARG A 353 -14.48 -18.69 7.03
C ARG A 353 -13.63 -17.61 7.70
N SER A 354 -12.89 -18.00 8.72
CA SER A 354 -11.94 -17.14 9.43
C SER A 354 -10.55 -17.31 8.86
N ARG A 355 -9.89 -16.21 8.52
CA ARG A 355 -8.48 -16.13 8.16
C ARG A 355 -7.77 -15.30 9.23
N GLU A 356 -6.70 -15.85 9.76
CA GLU A 356 -5.85 -15.20 10.75
C GLU A 356 -4.45 -15.09 10.19
N LEU A 357 -3.86 -13.90 10.30
CA LEU A 357 -2.45 -13.65 10.04
C LEU A 357 -1.82 -13.03 11.27
N LEU A 358 -0.80 -13.69 11.81
CA LEU A 358 -0.04 -13.25 12.96
C LEU A 358 1.37 -12.87 12.50
N HIS A 359 1.81 -11.68 12.88
CA HIS A 359 3.21 -11.32 12.87
C HIS A 359 3.77 -11.49 14.27
N LEU A 360 4.87 -12.23 14.38
CA LEU A 360 5.56 -12.49 15.62
C LEU A 360 7.00 -12.00 15.53
N LYS A 361 7.51 -11.53 16.66
CA LYS A 361 8.90 -11.15 16.85
C LYS A 361 9.53 -12.02 17.91
N ASN A 362 10.76 -12.45 17.67
CA ASN A 362 11.57 -13.18 18.62
C ASN A 362 12.45 -12.20 19.39
N GLU A 363 12.17 -12.02 20.67
CA GLU A 363 13.01 -11.24 21.57
C GLU A 363 13.58 -12.16 22.64
N ARG A 364 14.93 -12.21 22.73
CA ARG A 364 15.64 -13.01 23.75
C ARG A 364 15.19 -14.48 23.82
N LYS A 365 15.01 -15.12 22.65
CA LYS A 365 14.52 -16.51 22.48
C LYS A 365 13.06 -16.74 22.88
N ARG A 366 12.26 -15.68 22.96
CA ARG A 366 10.80 -15.77 23.17
C ARG A 366 10.07 -15.11 22.02
N TRP A 367 9.15 -15.83 21.42
CA TRP A 367 8.23 -15.30 20.42
C TRP A 367 7.07 -14.57 21.09
N GLN A 368 6.74 -13.38 20.59
CA GLN A 368 5.57 -12.61 20.97
C GLN A 368 4.85 -12.12 19.72
N ILE A 369 3.52 -12.08 19.79
CA ILE A 369 2.67 -11.59 18.70
C ILE A 369 2.70 -10.06 18.74
N VAL A 370 3.16 -9.44 17.65
CA VAL A 370 3.24 -7.98 17.49
C VAL A 370 2.10 -7.44 16.63
N SER A 371 1.48 -8.28 15.80
CA SER A 371 0.29 -7.91 15.04
C SER A 371 -0.62 -9.11 14.81
N ILE A 372 -1.92 -8.89 14.94
CA ILE A 372 -2.99 -9.83 14.59
C ILE A 372 -3.83 -9.18 13.49
N GLN A 373 -4.09 -9.92 12.42
CA GLN A 373 -5.07 -9.55 11.41
C GLN A 373 -6.09 -10.67 11.25
N TRP A 374 -7.34 -10.39 11.58
CA TRP A 374 -8.47 -11.29 11.40
C TRP A 374 -9.39 -10.82 10.29
N GLN A 375 -9.85 -11.78 9.49
CA GLN A 375 -10.89 -11.59 8.48
C GLN A 375 -11.87 -12.75 8.57
N SER A 376 -13.14 -12.44 8.80
CA SER A 376 -14.23 -13.42 8.85
C SER A 376 -15.20 -13.18 7.70
N THR A 377 -15.43 -14.18 6.86
CA THR A 377 -16.41 -14.11 5.77
C THR A 377 -17.52 -15.16 5.96
N PRO A 378 -18.82 -14.81 5.84
CA PRO A 378 -19.90 -15.78 5.85
C PRO A 378 -19.76 -16.79 4.71
N MET A 379 -19.85 -18.08 5.04
CA MET A 379 -19.93 -19.12 4.02
C MET A 379 -21.40 -19.34 3.60
N PRO A 380 -21.66 -19.61 2.31
CA PRO A 380 -22.99 -20.01 1.85
C PRO A 380 -23.45 -21.25 2.61
N GLN A 381 -24.67 -21.22 3.15
CA GLN A 381 -25.31 -22.44 3.66
C GLN A 381 -25.67 -23.30 2.46
N LYS A 382 -25.12 -24.52 2.40
CA LYS A 382 -25.50 -25.52 1.40
C LYS A 382 -26.85 -26.13 1.72
#